data_AF-A0A353XRM3-F1
#
_entry.id   AF-A0A353XRM3-F1
#
_cell.length_a   1.000
_cell.length_b   1.000
_cell.length_c   1.000
_cell.angle_alpha   90.00
_cell.angle_beta   90.00
_cell.angle_gamma   90.00
#
_symmetry.space_group_name_H-M   'P 1'
#
loop_
_entity.id
_entity.type
_entity.pdbx_description
1 polymer ?
#
loop_
_entity_poly.entity_id
_entity_poly.type
_entity_poly.pdbx_seq_one_letter_code
_entity_poly.pdbx_strand_id
1 'polypeptide(L)'
;ARYVSGYLYDADQNHMSSHAWAEAYLDGYWYTFDISNQLFQPSHHVYVAIGRDYLDAAPVRGVRIGGGYESLYSQVMVNRID
;
A
#
# COMPACT_ATOMS: atom_id res chain seq x y z
N ALA A 1 14.56 4.94 6.24
CA ALA A 1 13.42 4.04 5.98
C ALA A 1 12.32 4.81 5.26
N ARG A 2 11.41 4.12 4.58
CA ARG A 2 10.24 4.69 3.90
C ARG A 2 9.01 3.83 4.16
N TYR A 3 7.85 4.47 4.19
CA TYR A 3 6.54 3.82 4.18
C TYR A 3 6.11 3.63 2.74
N VAL A 4 5.58 2.46 2.41
CA VAL A 4 5.07 2.16 1.07
C VAL A 4 3.61 1.77 1.19
N SER A 5 2.79 2.35 0.31
CA SER A 5 1.38 2.10 0.16
C SER A 5 1.12 1.52 -1.21
N GLY A 6 0.28 0.50 -1.29
CA GLY A 6 0.01 -0.20 -2.53
C GLY A 6 -0.97 -1.33 -2.37
N TYR A 7 -0.77 -2.39 -3.15
CA TYR A 7 -1.63 -3.57 -3.17
C TYR A 7 -0.77 -4.84 -3.20
N LEU A 8 -1.39 -5.97 -2.88
CA LEU A 8 -0.81 -7.29 -3.14
C LEU A 8 -1.56 -7.94 -4.29
N TYR A 9 -0.83 -8.53 -5.22
CA TYR A 9 -1.43 -9.44 -6.20
C TYR A 9 -1.77 -10.77 -5.51
N ASP A 10 -3.02 -11.20 -5.66
CA ASP A 10 -3.52 -12.49 -5.21
C ASP A 10 -4.28 -13.13 -6.38
N ALA A 11 -3.83 -14.30 -6.81
CA ALA A 11 -4.41 -15.01 -7.95
C ALA A 11 -5.86 -15.44 -7.68
N ASP A 12 -6.22 -15.67 -6.42
CA ASP A 12 -7.56 -16.07 -6.00
C ASP A 12 -8.49 -14.87 -5.76
N GLN A 13 -8.01 -13.64 -6.03
CA GLN A 13 -8.73 -12.36 -5.91
C GLN A 13 -9.35 -12.07 -4.53
N ASN A 14 -8.86 -12.72 -3.46
CA ASN A 14 -9.49 -12.65 -2.15
C ASN A 14 -9.11 -11.40 -1.35
N HIS A 15 -8.00 -10.72 -1.70
CA HIS A 15 -7.55 -9.50 -1.06
C HIS A 15 -7.40 -8.34 -2.05
N MET A 16 -8.45 -7.53 -2.19
CA MET A 16 -8.45 -6.31 -3.01
C MET A 16 -8.29 -5.02 -2.17
N SER A 17 -7.94 -5.18 -0.89
CA SER A 17 -7.72 -4.05 0.01
C SER A 17 -6.33 -3.45 -0.21
N SER A 18 -6.19 -2.15 0.04
CA SER A 18 -4.88 -1.51 0.11
C SER A 18 -4.01 -2.19 1.15
N HIS A 19 -2.74 -2.34 0.84
CA HIS A 19 -1.72 -2.87 1.74
C HIS A 19 -0.61 -1.85 1.96
N ALA A 20 0.15 -2.04 3.03
CA ALA A 20 1.31 -1.21 3.33
C ALA A 20 2.45 -1.99 3.98
N TRP A 21 3.67 -1.57 3.67
CA TRP A 21 4.90 -2.15 4.20
C TRP A 21 5.95 -1.06 4.41
N ALA A 22 7.05 -1.42 5.08
CA ALA A 22 8.17 -0.53 5.28
C ALA A 22 9.38 -1.00 4.47
N GLU A 23 10.25 -0.06 4.10
CA GLU A 23 11.55 -0.40 3.52
C GLU A 23 12.69 0.40 4.16
N ALA A 24 13.84 -0.24 4.30
CA ALA A 24 15.06 0.40 4.78
C ALA A 24 16.13 0.41 3.69
N TYR A 25 16.82 1.54 3.55
CA TYR A 25 17.95 1.64 2.65
C TYR A 25 19.23 1.33 3.40
N LEU A 26 19.98 0.33 2.94
CA LEU A 26 21.26 -0.09 3.49
C LEU A 26 22.17 -0.53 2.35
N ASP A 27 23.42 -0.07 2.37
CA ASP A 27 24.48 -0.51 1.45
C ASP A 27 24.12 -0.49 -0.04
N GLY A 28 23.32 0.50 -0.48
CA GLY A 28 22.94 0.64 -1.89
C GLY A 28 21.56 0.06 -2.24
N TYR A 29 20.92 -0.68 -1.33
CA TYR A 29 19.71 -1.45 -1.60
C TYR A 29 18.55 -1.08 -0.68
N TRP A 30 17.33 -1.22 -1.19
CA TRP A 30 16.11 -1.18 -0.38
C TRP A 30 15.73 -2.60 0.05
N TYR A 31 15.58 -2.79 1.35
CA TYR A 31 15.12 -4.02 1.98
C TYR A 31 13.67 -3.87 2.40
N THR A 32 12.83 -4.83 2.03
CA THR A 32 11.39 -4.82 2.30
C THR A 32 11.07 -5.47 3.64
N PHE A 33 10.10 -4.91 4.35
CA PHE A 33 9.59 -5.41 5.62
C PHE A 33 8.05 -5.38 5.59
N ASP A 34 7.45 -6.50 5.21
CA ASP A 34 6.02 -6.75 5.34
C ASP A 34 5.78 -7.66 6.55
N ILE A 35 5.56 -7.01 7.70
CA ILE A 35 5.38 -7.71 8.98
C ILE A 35 4.05 -8.46 9.02
N SER A 36 3.01 -7.93 8.36
CA SER A 36 1.68 -8.55 8.32
C SER A 36 1.72 -9.93 7.65
N ASN A 37 2.55 -10.08 6.61
CA ASN A 37 2.71 -11.34 5.89
C ASN A 37 4.00 -12.10 6.24
N GLN A 38 4.80 -11.60 7.18
CA GLN A 38 6.09 -12.18 7.57
C GLN A 38 7.07 -12.32 6.38
N LEU A 39 7.08 -11.33 5.50
CA LEU A 39 7.93 -11.30 4.31
C LEU A 39 8.98 -10.18 4.40
N PHE A 40 10.22 -10.51 4.04
CA PHE A 40 11.37 -9.59 4.07
C PHE A 40 11.95 -9.28 2.69
N GLN A 41 11.21 -9.62 1.64
CA GLN A 41 11.53 -9.35 0.24
C GLN A 41 10.20 -9.10 -0.50
N PRO A 42 10.17 -8.26 -1.55
CA PRO A 42 8.97 -8.12 -2.36
C PRO A 42 8.62 -9.44 -3.05
N SER A 43 7.37 -9.88 -2.91
CA SER A 43 6.82 -11.04 -3.64
C SER A 43 5.75 -10.61 -4.65
N HIS A 44 4.57 -10.29 -4.14
CA HIS A 44 3.39 -9.87 -4.92
C HIS A 44 3.06 -8.40 -4.71
N HIS A 45 4.02 -7.60 -4.27
CA HIS A 45 3.81 -6.21 -3.89
C HIS A 45 3.71 -5.32 -5.13
N VAL A 46 2.62 -4.57 -5.22
CA VAL A 46 2.38 -3.56 -6.26
C VAL A 46 2.54 -2.18 -5.62
N TYR A 47 3.62 -1.50 -5.96
CA TYR A 47 3.97 -0.18 -5.44
C TYR A 47 3.05 0.89 -6.05
N VAL A 48 2.46 1.75 -5.21
CA VAL A 48 1.64 2.88 -5.67
C VAL A 48 2.19 4.21 -5.16
N ALA A 49 2.46 4.32 -3.86
CA ALA A 49 3.00 5.54 -3.25
C ALA A 49 4.05 5.22 -2.19
N ILE A 50 4.98 6.16 -1.99
CA ILE A 50 6.08 6.07 -1.03
C ILE A 50 6.16 7.39 -0.28
N GLY A 51 6.31 7.31 1.05
CA GLY A 51 6.36 8.48 1.93
C GLY A 51 7.21 8.24 3.18
N ARG A 52 7.31 9.25 4.04
CA ARG A 52 7.96 9.07 5.36
C ARG A 52 7.08 8.23 6.28
N ASP A 53 5.77 8.39 6.16
CA ASP A 53 4.74 7.67 6.91
C ASP A 53 3.44 7.60 6.10
N TYR A 54 2.36 7.16 6.74
CA TYR A 54 1.04 7.05 6.11
C TYR A 54 0.51 8.39 5.58
N LEU A 55 0.80 9.52 6.22
CA LEU A 55 0.26 10.82 5.80
C LEU A 55 0.80 11.28 4.43
N ASP A 56 1.99 10.82 4.06
CA ASP A 56 2.63 11.09 2.78
C ASP A 56 2.20 10.11 1.67
N ALA A 57 1.61 8.97 2.02
CA ALA A 57 1.31 7.87 1.09
C ALA A 57 -0.13 7.32 1.21
N ALA A 58 -1.01 8.04 1.90
CA ALA A 58 -2.41 7.62 2.08
C ALA A 58 -3.15 7.62 0.73
N PRO A 59 -3.92 6.56 0.41
CA PRO A 59 -4.70 6.50 -0.83
C PRO A 59 -5.82 7.56 -0.86
N VAL A 60 -6.35 7.94 0.30
CA VAL A 60 -7.32 9.02 0.46
C VAL A 60 -6.95 9.84 1.69
N ARG A 61 -6.84 11.16 1.52
CA ARG A 61 -6.61 12.12 2.60
C ARG A 61 -7.48 13.34 2.38
N GLY A 62 -8.10 13.83 3.43
CA GLY A 62 -8.93 15.03 3.37
C GLY A 62 -9.22 15.58 4.75
N VAL A 63 -9.76 16.80 4.78
CA VAL A 63 -10.30 17.44 5.97
C VAL A 63 -11.74 17.79 5.64
N ARG A 64 -12.64 17.52 6.58
CA ARG A 64 -14.05 17.93 6.50
C ARG A 64 -14.29 19.09 7.45
N ILE A 65 -15.07 20.07 7.00
CA ILE A 65 -15.58 21.17 7.82
C ILE A 65 -17.10 21.22 7.66
N GLY A 66 -17.85 21.12 8.76
CA GLY A 66 -19.31 21.04 8.76
C GLY A 66 -19.88 19.61 8.87
N GLY A 67 -21.10 19.41 8.37
CA GLY A 67 -21.95 18.23 8.58
C GLY A 67 -22.79 17.81 7.35
N GLY A 68 -23.16 16.52 7.25
CA GLY A 68 -23.94 15.96 6.12
C GLY A 68 -23.62 14.47 5.87
N TYR A 69 -24.44 13.79 5.06
CA TYR A 69 -24.18 12.42 4.59
C TYR A 69 -23.02 12.40 3.60
N GLU A 70 -22.08 11.49 3.80
CA GLU A 70 -20.94 11.25 2.91
C GLU A 70 -20.80 9.75 2.67
N SER A 71 -20.41 9.39 1.45
CA SER A 71 -20.02 8.03 1.09
C SER A 71 -18.75 8.08 0.24
N LEU A 72 -17.84 7.14 0.50
CA LEU A 72 -16.66 6.90 -0.33
C LEU A 72 -16.74 5.45 -0.79
N TYR A 73 -16.75 5.26 -2.10
CA TYR A 73 -16.65 3.95 -2.72
C TYR A 73 -15.33 3.87 -3.49
N SER A 74 -14.56 2.81 -3.25
CA SER A 74 -13.30 2.54 -3.93
C SER A 74 -13.23 1.06 -4.27
N GLN A 75 -12.77 0.76 -5.48
CA GLN A 75 -12.54 -0.59 -5.96
C GLN A 75 -11.22 -0.61 -6.75
N VAL A 76 -10.42 -1.63 -6.54
CA VAL A 76 -9.15 -1.85 -7.25
C VAL A 76 -9.11 -3.27 -7.77
N MET A 77 -8.59 -3.45 -8.99
CA MET A 77 -8.29 -4.74 -9.59
C MET A 77 -6.81 -4.79 -9.91
N VAL A 78 -6.13 -5.85 -9.49
CA VAL A 78 -4.73 -6.11 -9.81
C VAL A 78 -4.69 -7.34 -10.71
N ASN A 79 -4.26 -7.15 -11.96
CA ASN A 79 -4.16 -8.23 -12.93
C ASN A 79 -2.68 -8.47 -13.28
N ARG A 80 -2.31 -9.73 -13.45
CA ARG A 80 -1.03 -10.07 -14.08
C ARG A 80 -1.13 -9.75 -15.57
N ILE A 81 -0.09 -9.12 -16.10
CA ILE A 81 0.07 -8.89 -17.54
C ILE A 81 0.99 -9.99 -18.04
N ASP A 82 0.50 -10.79 -18.98
CA ASP A 82 1.29 -11.81 -19.69
C ASP A 82 2.13 -11.19 -20.83
#